data_AF-A0A9P6SWL7-F1
#
_entry.id   AF-A0A9P6SWL7-F1
#
_cell.length_a   1.000
_cell.length_b   1.000
_cell.length_c   1.000
_cell.angle_alpha   90.00
_cell.angle_beta   90.00
_cell.angle_gamma   90.00
#
_symmetry.space_group_name_H-M   'P 1'
#
loop_
_entity.id
_entity.type
_entity.pdbx_description
1 polymer ?
#
loop_
_entity_poly.entity_id
_entity_poly.type
_entity_poly.pdbx_seq_one_letter_code
_entity_poly.pdbx_strand_id
1 'polypeptide(L)'
;MRSSLFLAVTSALIASVWAHDGPHDTPTAPSVCLSAPTNATCSSFVIPSATITGAIGDICKASSFLPGCSLNTACSADSSLNATYCAPLTILATLCTATDDAALTNSTCGTTYNVFCSKDSLIPGCKSLPAFPGLPSGKAVTGAIYSVCQEMPMMTDCKICPAPDAKTGYSNCDEVKAWKGLCLDMPDMTQCPPFNTMCNSTKFAPFCNMDYKSPNNGTVTSPTNTTNTTNPSTPAGGNGKSGAGALADSMVMTSLVAIVAGVFALIL
;
A
#
# COMPACT_ATOMS: atom_id res chain seq x y z
N MET A 1 9.62 -21.27 -49.08
CA MET A 1 11.08 -21.02 -49.05
C MET A 1 11.37 -20.33 -47.72
N ARG A 2 12.13 -21.01 -46.86
CA ARG A 2 12.41 -20.62 -45.47
C ARG A 2 13.68 -19.80 -45.45
N SER A 3 13.64 -18.56 -44.96
CA SER A 3 14.84 -17.78 -44.63
C SER A 3 14.86 -17.54 -43.13
N SER A 4 15.58 -18.43 -42.43
CA SER A 4 15.91 -18.29 -41.02
C SER A 4 17.20 -17.48 -40.92
N LEU A 5 17.09 -16.23 -40.46
CA LEU A 5 18.21 -15.36 -40.16
C LEU A 5 18.65 -15.60 -38.71
N PHE A 6 19.74 -16.34 -38.51
CA PHE A 6 20.36 -16.52 -37.21
C PHE A 6 21.27 -15.32 -36.92
N LEU A 7 20.83 -14.44 -36.01
CA LEU A 7 21.67 -13.40 -35.43
C LEU A 7 22.48 -14.01 -34.28
N ALA A 8 23.79 -14.12 -34.48
CA ALA A 8 24.75 -14.52 -33.46
C ALA A 8 24.89 -13.38 -32.43
N VAL A 9 24.44 -13.62 -31.20
CA VAL A 9 24.65 -12.72 -30.07
C VAL A 9 26.04 -13.00 -29.50
N THR A 10 26.99 -12.11 -29.79
CA THR A 10 28.31 -12.10 -29.16
C THR A 10 28.19 -11.67 -27.70
N SER A 11 28.35 -12.62 -26.79
CA SER A 11 28.46 -12.39 -25.34
C SER A 11 29.80 -11.71 -25.04
N ALA A 12 29.79 -10.40 -24.75
CA ALA A 12 30.94 -9.71 -24.19
C ALA A 12 31.03 -10.02 -22.69
N LEU A 13 32.01 -10.86 -22.32
CA LEU A 13 32.42 -11.07 -20.93
C LEU A 13 33.11 -9.79 -20.44
N ILE A 14 32.40 -8.95 -19.70
CA ILE A 14 32.99 -7.83 -18.97
C ILE A 14 33.61 -8.42 -17.70
N ALA A 15 34.94 -8.46 -17.65
CA ALA A 15 35.69 -8.83 -16.45
C ALA A 15 35.46 -7.77 -15.36
N SER A 16 34.83 -8.17 -14.26
CA SER A 16 34.69 -7.34 -13.06
C SER A 16 36.08 -7.06 -12.49
N VAL A 17 36.50 -5.80 -12.52
CA VAL A 17 37.67 -5.31 -11.79
C VAL A 17 37.32 -5.35 -10.30
N TRP A 18 38.02 -6.18 -9.55
CA TRP A 18 38.01 -6.19 -8.09
C TRP A 18 38.88 -5.03 -7.64
N ALA A 19 38.27 -3.86 -7.38
CA ALA A 19 38.95 -2.78 -6.69
C ALA A 19 39.21 -3.23 -5.25
N HIS A 20 40.48 -3.24 -4.86
CA HIS A 20 40.95 -3.56 -3.53
C HIS A 20 40.65 -2.36 -2.61
N ASP A 21 39.61 -2.47 -1.78
CA ASP A 21 39.31 -1.52 -0.71
C ASP A 21 40.48 -1.50 0.30
N GLY A 22 41.00 -0.31 0.58
CA GLY A 22 41.84 -0.08 1.75
C GLY A 22 41.02 -0.24 3.03
N PRO A 23 41.65 -0.39 4.21
CA PRO A 23 40.96 -0.44 5.49
C PRO A 23 40.41 0.96 5.81
N HIS A 24 39.31 1.34 5.17
CA HIS A 24 38.43 2.34 5.71
C HIS A 24 37.76 1.72 6.92
N ASP A 25 38.15 2.19 8.11
CA ASP A 25 37.32 2.14 9.30
C ASP A 25 36.01 2.86 8.97
N THR A 26 35.11 2.22 8.22
CA THR A 26 33.70 2.59 8.23
C THR A 26 33.29 2.40 9.68
N PRO A 27 32.86 3.48 10.37
CA PRO A 27 32.28 3.33 11.70
C PRO A 27 31.21 2.26 11.53
N THR A 28 31.40 1.11 12.17
CA THR A 28 30.37 0.08 12.23
C THR A 28 29.24 0.77 12.95
N ALA A 29 28.30 1.32 12.18
CA ALA A 29 27.22 2.13 12.69
C ALA A 29 26.58 1.31 13.81
N PRO A 30 26.37 1.89 15.00
CA PRO A 30 26.09 1.09 16.19
C PRO A 30 24.82 0.28 15.93
N SER A 31 25.00 -1.03 15.75
CA SER A 31 23.95 -2.01 15.43
C SER A 31 22.80 -1.96 16.44
N VAL A 32 23.07 -1.43 17.64
CA VAL A 32 22.11 -1.16 18.69
C VAL A 32 20.91 -0.33 18.24
N CYS A 33 21.04 0.57 17.27
CA CYS A 33 19.91 1.40 16.84
C CYS A 33 18.86 0.64 16.05
N LEU A 34 19.25 -0.44 15.36
CA LEU A 34 18.30 -1.30 14.65
C LEU A 34 17.55 -2.25 15.60
N SER A 35 18.10 -2.54 16.78
CA SER A 35 17.48 -3.40 17.80
C SER A 35 16.86 -2.63 18.97
N ALA A 36 17.33 -1.41 19.24
CA ALA A 36 16.97 -0.57 20.37
C ALA A 36 16.98 0.91 19.93
N PRO A 37 16.02 1.33 19.09
CA PRO A 37 16.00 2.65 18.47
C PRO A 37 15.72 3.80 19.45
N THR A 38 15.36 3.49 20.70
CA THR A 38 15.14 4.46 21.77
C THR A 38 16.44 4.94 22.43
N ASN A 39 17.59 4.36 22.08
CA ASN A 39 18.87 4.78 22.62
C ASN A 39 19.22 6.19 22.15
N ALA A 40 19.70 7.05 23.05
CA ALA A 40 20.06 8.44 22.76
C ALA A 40 21.11 8.56 21.63
N THR A 41 21.96 7.55 21.44
CA THR A 41 22.94 7.50 20.35
C THR A 41 22.31 7.39 18.96
N CYS A 42 21.03 7.04 18.86
CA CYS A 42 20.32 6.86 17.59
C CYS A 42 19.80 8.17 16.99
N SER A 43 19.93 9.29 17.71
CA SER A 43 19.49 10.62 17.26
C SER A 43 20.18 11.15 15.99
N SER A 44 21.33 10.60 15.63
CA SER A 44 22.04 10.89 14.37
C SER A 44 22.20 9.65 13.48
N PHE A 45 21.61 8.52 13.88
CA PHE A 45 21.77 7.27 13.15
C PHE A 45 20.99 7.32 11.82
N VAL A 46 21.66 6.88 10.75
CA VAL A 46 21.06 6.71 9.43
C VAL A 46 20.98 5.21 9.15
N ILE A 47 19.77 4.72 8.90
CA ILE A 47 19.55 3.31 8.57
C ILE A 47 20.25 3.02 7.23
N PRO A 48 21.09 1.97 7.15
CA PRO A 48 21.74 1.60 5.89
C PRO A 48 20.71 1.35 4.79
N SER A 49 20.93 1.95 3.61
CA SER A 49 20.03 1.82 2.47
C SER A 49 19.80 0.36 2.08
N ALA A 50 20.84 -0.47 2.14
CA ALA A 50 20.78 -1.91 1.86
C ALA A 50 19.80 -2.67 2.79
N THR A 51 19.68 -2.27 4.06
CA THR A 51 18.73 -2.86 5.00
C THR A 51 17.29 -2.55 4.58
N ILE A 52 17.04 -1.30 4.16
CA ILE A 52 15.70 -0.87 3.73
C ILE A 52 15.33 -1.52 2.39
N THR A 53 16.21 -1.44 1.40
CA THR A 53 15.94 -1.99 0.05
C THR A 53 15.87 -3.53 0.06
N GLY A 54 16.64 -4.20 0.92
CA GLY A 54 16.50 -5.64 1.16
C GLY A 54 15.11 -6.00 1.68
N ALA A 55 14.61 -5.30 2.70
CA ALA A 55 13.28 -5.53 3.26
C ALA A 55 12.16 -5.29 2.23
N ILE A 56 12.26 -4.21 1.43
CA ILE A 56 11.32 -3.94 0.32
C ILE A 56 11.37 -5.08 -0.70
N GLY A 57 12.57 -5.51 -1.08
CA GLY A 57 12.78 -6.62 -2.02
C GLY A 57 12.12 -7.92 -1.55
N ASP A 58 12.30 -8.27 -0.28
CA ASP A 58 11.70 -9.47 0.31
C ASP A 58 10.17 -9.40 0.33
N ILE A 59 9.59 -8.27 0.76
CA ILE A 59 8.13 -8.06 0.76
C ILE A 59 7.58 -8.13 -0.66
N CYS A 60 8.18 -7.40 -1.60
CA CYS A 60 7.67 -7.32 -2.97
C CYS A 60 7.92 -8.58 -3.81
N LYS A 61 8.90 -9.39 -3.45
CA LYS A 61 9.08 -10.73 -4.02
C LYS A 61 7.99 -11.70 -3.55
N ALA A 62 7.55 -11.58 -2.29
CA ALA A 62 6.48 -12.42 -1.75
C ALA A 62 5.09 -11.95 -2.21
N SER A 63 4.89 -10.63 -2.34
CA SER A 63 3.58 -10.00 -2.57
C SER A 63 3.72 -8.81 -3.53
N SER A 64 3.97 -9.07 -4.81
CA SER A 64 4.26 -8.03 -5.81
C SER A 64 3.08 -7.12 -6.15
N PHE A 65 1.86 -7.53 -5.81
CA PHE A 65 0.61 -6.79 -6.09
C PHE A 65 0.33 -5.66 -5.10
N LEU A 66 1.08 -5.57 -3.99
CA LEU A 66 0.87 -4.55 -2.97
C LEU A 66 1.13 -3.14 -3.52
N PRO A 67 0.33 -2.12 -3.15
CA PRO A 67 0.51 -0.76 -3.64
C PRO A 67 1.89 -0.15 -3.40
N GLY A 68 2.53 -0.46 -2.26
CA GLY A 68 3.90 -0.04 -1.98
C GLY A 68 4.94 -0.65 -2.92
N CYS A 69 4.67 -1.81 -3.53
CA CYS A 69 5.54 -2.44 -4.52
C CYS A 69 5.39 -1.79 -5.91
N SER A 70 4.18 -1.38 -6.28
CA SER A 70 3.97 -0.54 -7.46
C SER A 70 4.66 0.82 -7.29
N LEU A 71 4.65 1.40 -6.08
CA LEU A 71 5.39 2.62 -5.75
C LEU A 71 6.90 2.42 -5.92
N ASN A 72 7.46 1.33 -5.37
CA ASN A 72 8.87 0.99 -5.53
C ASN A 72 9.29 0.85 -7.00
N THR A 73 8.45 0.19 -7.80
CA THR A 73 8.68 -0.03 -9.23
C THR A 73 8.69 1.30 -9.98
N ALA A 74 7.71 2.17 -9.73
CA ALA A 74 7.65 3.49 -10.35
C ALA A 74 8.88 4.35 -9.99
N CYS A 75 9.24 4.41 -8.71
CA CYS A 75 10.40 5.16 -8.22
C CYS A 75 11.74 4.62 -8.74
N SER A 76 11.84 3.32 -9.01
CA SER A 76 13.03 2.71 -9.62
C SER A 76 13.11 2.98 -11.12
N ALA A 77 11.96 3.15 -11.79
CA ALA A 77 11.89 3.40 -13.23
C ALA A 77 12.15 4.88 -13.60
N ASP A 78 11.84 5.82 -12.69
CA ASP A 78 11.96 7.25 -12.96
C ASP A 78 12.52 8.00 -11.73
N SER A 79 13.79 8.38 -11.82
CA SER A 79 14.49 9.15 -10.79
C SER A 79 14.08 10.63 -10.73
N SER A 80 13.27 11.13 -11.68
CA SER A 80 12.76 12.51 -11.67
C SER A 80 11.53 12.69 -10.77
N LEU A 81 10.97 11.57 -10.28
CA LEU A 81 9.85 11.57 -9.35
C LEU A 81 10.22 12.22 -8.00
N ASN A 82 9.19 12.56 -7.23
CA ASN A 82 9.37 13.23 -5.94
C ASN A 82 10.25 12.39 -5.00
N ALA A 83 11.43 12.93 -4.66
CA ALA A 83 12.44 12.25 -3.85
C ALA A 83 11.94 11.88 -2.44
N THR A 84 10.98 12.63 -1.87
CA THR A 84 10.39 12.30 -0.56
C THR A 84 9.51 11.05 -0.65
N TYR A 85 8.70 10.94 -1.70
CA TYR A 85 7.83 9.76 -1.92
C TYR A 85 8.61 8.54 -2.41
N CYS A 86 9.69 8.78 -3.15
CA CYS A 86 10.59 7.74 -3.63
C CYS A 86 11.75 7.41 -2.68
N ALA A 87 11.78 8.00 -1.49
CA ALA A 87 12.75 7.61 -0.49
C ALA A 87 12.48 6.15 -0.07
N PRO A 88 13.50 5.27 -0.01
CA PRO A 88 13.31 3.87 0.35
C PRO A 88 12.57 3.70 1.68
N LEU A 89 12.85 4.56 2.67
CA LEU A 89 12.18 4.48 3.97
C LEU A 89 10.69 4.83 3.88
N THR A 90 10.30 5.78 3.02
CA THR A 90 8.89 6.09 2.74
C THR A 90 8.17 4.89 2.12
N ILE A 91 8.81 4.22 1.17
CA ILE A 91 8.27 3.02 0.52
C ILE A 91 8.08 1.88 1.52
N LEU A 92 9.11 1.61 2.34
CA LEU A 92 9.04 0.59 3.38
C LEU A 92 7.99 0.94 4.44
N ALA A 93 7.91 2.20 4.87
CA ALA A 93 6.87 2.67 5.77
C ALA A 93 5.48 2.39 5.19
N THR A 94 5.27 2.71 3.91
CA THR A 94 4.01 2.47 3.20
C THR A 94 3.59 1.00 3.23
N LEU A 95 4.53 0.08 2.97
CA LEU A 95 4.29 -1.36 3.03
C LEU A 95 3.97 -1.86 4.44
N CYS A 96 4.59 -1.28 5.47
CA CYS A 96 4.50 -1.75 6.84
C CYS A 96 3.39 -1.09 7.67
N THR A 97 2.87 0.07 7.26
CA THR A 97 1.78 0.76 7.98
C THR A 97 0.38 0.34 7.53
N ALA A 98 0.25 -0.32 6.36
CA ALA A 98 -1.03 -0.81 5.87
C ALA A 98 -1.50 -2.01 6.70
N THR A 99 -2.36 -1.78 7.68
CA THR A 99 -2.79 -2.80 8.66
C THR A 99 -3.49 -4.00 8.02
N ASP A 100 -4.23 -3.79 6.93
CA ASP A 100 -4.93 -4.87 6.24
C ASP A 100 -3.96 -5.82 5.51
N ASP A 101 -2.76 -5.32 5.19
CA ASP A 101 -1.70 -6.07 4.50
C ASP A 101 -0.74 -6.75 5.50
N ALA A 102 -0.97 -6.59 6.81
CA ALA A 102 -0.09 -7.14 7.85
C ALA A 102 0.08 -8.66 7.75
N ALA A 103 -0.94 -9.41 7.30
CA ALA A 103 -0.82 -10.84 7.09
C ALA A 103 0.27 -11.23 6.06
N LEU A 104 0.56 -10.32 5.12
CA LEU A 104 1.56 -10.49 4.07
C LEU A 104 2.91 -9.85 4.41
N THR A 105 2.90 -8.77 5.18
CA THR A 105 4.11 -7.94 5.41
C THR A 105 4.72 -8.10 6.80
N ASN A 106 3.97 -8.58 7.79
CA ASN A 106 4.39 -8.50 9.21
C ASN A 106 5.61 -9.36 9.55
N SER A 107 5.92 -10.43 8.80
CA SER A 107 7.15 -11.20 9.01
C SER A 107 8.40 -10.34 8.79
N THR A 108 8.44 -9.60 7.68
CA THR A 108 9.55 -8.70 7.34
C THR A 108 9.44 -7.39 8.10
N CYS A 109 8.26 -6.75 8.13
CA CYS A 109 8.06 -5.49 8.83
C CYS A 109 8.31 -5.61 10.34
N GLY A 110 7.92 -6.73 10.95
CA GLY A 110 8.11 -7.01 12.38
C GLY A 110 9.57 -7.17 12.81
N THR A 111 10.48 -7.44 11.88
CA THR A 111 11.92 -7.55 12.14
C THR A 111 12.72 -6.36 11.60
N THR A 112 12.06 -5.45 10.89
CA THR A 112 12.69 -4.28 10.25
C THR A 112 11.99 -3.00 10.69
N TYR A 113 11.09 -2.46 9.86
CA TYR A 113 10.46 -1.16 10.06
C TYR A 113 9.79 -1.00 11.43
N ASN A 114 9.03 -2.00 11.88
CA ASN A 114 8.32 -1.93 13.16
C ASN A 114 9.28 -1.94 14.35
N VAL A 115 10.50 -2.48 14.18
CA VAL A 115 11.54 -2.45 15.19
C VAL A 115 12.17 -1.06 15.22
N PHE A 116 12.83 -0.65 14.13
CA PHE A 116 13.64 0.58 14.15
C PHE A 116 12.82 1.87 14.04
N CYS A 117 11.61 1.84 13.47
CA CYS A 117 10.66 2.96 13.40
C CYS A 117 9.47 2.78 14.33
N SER A 118 9.69 2.17 15.50
CA SER A 118 8.70 2.18 16.59
C SER A 118 8.33 3.61 17.01
N LYS A 119 7.18 3.75 17.68
CA LYS A 119 6.61 5.04 18.12
C LYS A 119 7.62 5.94 18.86
N ASP A 120 8.47 5.33 19.69
CA ASP A 120 9.45 6.02 20.53
C ASP A 120 10.86 6.05 19.93
N SER A 121 11.00 5.65 18.66
CA SER A 121 12.27 5.68 17.94
C SER A 121 12.89 7.09 17.94
N LEU A 122 14.18 7.13 18.20
CA LEU A 122 15.01 8.33 18.10
C LEU A 122 15.71 8.44 16.74
N ILE A 123 15.55 7.46 15.84
CA ILE A 123 16.10 7.52 14.48
C ILE A 123 15.37 8.61 13.69
N PRO A 124 16.05 9.68 13.23
CA PRO A 124 15.38 10.83 12.60
C PRO A 124 14.56 10.47 11.36
N GLY A 125 15.07 9.55 10.53
CA GLY A 125 14.42 9.10 9.30
C GLY A 125 12.99 8.59 9.50
N CYS A 126 12.72 7.94 10.64
CA CYS A 126 11.40 7.37 10.95
C CYS A 126 10.31 8.43 11.13
N LYS A 127 10.70 9.67 11.47
CA LYS A 127 9.76 10.79 11.65
C LYS A 127 9.71 11.69 10.42
N SER A 128 10.82 11.83 9.70
CA SER A 128 10.92 12.71 8.54
C SER A 128 10.45 12.06 7.23
N LEU A 129 10.42 10.73 7.15
CA LEU A 129 10.02 9.97 5.97
C LEU A 129 8.83 9.05 6.32
N PRO A 130 7.62 9.62 6.50
CA PRO A 130 6.42 8.83 6.78
C PRO A 130 6.00 7.99 5.58
N ALA A 131 5.04 7.08 5.79
CA ALA A 131 4.35 6.38 4.72
C ALA A 131 3.75 7.35 3.68
N PHE A 132 3.62 6.88 2.43
CA PHE A 132 3.03 7.63 1.35
C PHE A 132 1.59 8.06 1.72
N PRO A 133 1.28 9.36 1.71
CA PRO A 133 0.01 9.84 2.24
C PRO A 133 -1.15 9.45 1.32
N GLY A 134 -2.12 8.75 1.89
CA GLY A 134 -3.37 8.38 1.20
C GLY A 134 -3.26 7.19 0.25
N LEU A 135 -2.13 6.47 0.21
CA LEU A 135 -2.07 5.20 -0.53
C LEU A 135 -2.87 4.15 0.26
N PRO A 136 -3.93 3.55 -0.32
CA PRO A 136 -4.70 2.53 0.39
C PRO A 136 -3.90 1.23 0.53
N SER A 137 -4.37 0.34 1.42
CA SER A 137 -3.88 -1.05 1.51
C SER A 137 -4.19 -1.82 0.23
N GLY A 138 -3.40 -2.85 -0.09
CA GLY A 138 -3.67 -3.73 -1.22
C GLY A 138 -5.06 -4.37 -1.10
N LYS A 139 -5.44 -4.78 0.11
CA LYS A 139 -6.78 -5.33 0.34
C LYS A 139 -7.90 -4.35 0.00
N ALA A 140 -7.73 -3.06 0.34
CA ALA A 140 -8.71 -2.03 0.00
C ALA A 140 -8.77 -1.78 -1.52
N VAL A 141 -7.61 -1.74 -2.21
CA VAL A 141 -7.55 -1.57 -3.66
C VAL A 141 -8.17 -2.76 -4.39
N THR A 142 -7.84 -4.00 -3.99
CA THR A 142 -8.48 -5.22 -4.49
C THR A 142 -10.00 -5.16 -4.35
N GLY A 143 -10.51 -4.80 -3.16
CA GLY A 143 -11.94 -4.70 -2.92
C GLY A 143 -12.62 -3.67 -3.80
N ALA A 144 -11.98 -2.52 -4.01
CA ALA A 144 -12.47 -1.47 -4.90
C ALA A 144 -12.55 -1.95 -6.36
N ILE A 145 -11.47 -2.54 -6.88
CA ILE A 145 -11.44 -3.09 -8.26
C ILE A 145 -12.53 -4.15 -8.42
N TYR A 146 -12.60 -5.11 -7.50
CA TYR A 146 -13.58 -6.19 -7.57
C TYR A 146 -15.02 -5.66 -7.56
N SER A 147 -15.33 -4.69 -6.70
CA SER A 147 -16.66 -4.05 -6.67
C SER A 147 -17.01 -3.39 -8.00
N VAL A 148 -16.08 -2.63 -8.59
CA VAL A 148 -16.25 -2.00 -9.90
C VAL A 148 -16.52 -3.06 -10.98
N CYS A 149 -15.73 -4.14 -10.98
CA CYS A 149 -15.83 -5.18 -12.00
C CYS A 149 -17.10 -6.03 -11.87
N GLN A 150 -17.69 -6.12 -10.68
CA GLN A 150 -19.00 -6.74 -10.50
C GLN A 150 -20.14 -5.88 -11.03
N GLU A 151 -20.01 -4.55 -10.94
CA GLU A 151 -20.99 -3.61 -11.50
C GLU A 151 -20.83 -3.49 -13.04
N MET A 152 -19.59 -3.49 -13.54
CA MET A 152 -19.26 -3.28 -14.95
C MET A 152 -18.18 -4.26 -15.45
N PRO A 153 -18.55 -5.54 -15.69
CA PRO A 153 -17.59 -6.60 -16.04
C PRO A 153 -16.92 -6.43 -17.41
N MET A 154 -17.44 -5.55 -18.27
CA MET A 154 -16.93 -5.34 -19.63
C MET A 154 -15.75 -4.35 -19.72
N MET A 155 -15.35 -3.72 -18.61
CA MET A 155 -14.21 -2.81 -18.59
C MET A 155 -12.90 -3.51 -18.89
N THR A 156 -11.99 -2.83 -19.61
CA THR A 156 -10.70 -3.40 -20.02
C THR A 156 -9.87 -3.83 -18.82
N ASP A 157 -9.81 -3.00 -17.78
CA ASP A 157 -9.01 -3.28 -16.57
C ASP A 157 -9.58 -4.41 -15.72
N CYS A 158 -10.89 -4.71 -15.84
CA CYS A 158 -11.51 -5.86 -15.19
C CYS A 158 -11.07 -7.21 -15.78
N LYS A 159 -10.48 -7.21 -16.98
CA LYS A 159 -9.86 -8.41 -17.55
C LYS A 159 -8.43 -8.62 -17.07
N ILE A 160 -7.79 -7.58 -16.53
CA ILE A 160 -6.40 -7.60 -16.07
C ILE A 160 -6.34 -8.14 -14.64
N CYS A 161 -7.31 -7.79 -13.80
CA CYS A 161 -7.39 -8.25 -12.42
C CYS A 161 -8.45 -9.34 -12.25
N PRO A 162 -8.05 -10.60 -11.97
CA PRO A 162 -9.00 -11.65 -11.68
C PRO A 162 -9.73 -11.38 -10.35
N ALA A 163 -10.80 -12.13 -10.11
CA ALA A 163 -11.48 -12.13 -8.82
C ALA A 163 -10.47 -12.41 -7.67
N PRO A 164 -10.64 -11.78 -6.51
CA PRO A 164 -9.74 -11.97 -5.37
C PRO A 164 -9.67 -13.45 -4.96
N ASP A 165 -8.48 -13.92 -4.59
CA ASP A 165 -8.33 -15.27 -4.05
C ASP A 165 -9.14 -15.42 -2.75
N ALA A 166 -9.88 -16.52 -2.62
CA ALA A 166 -10.79 -16.72 -1.50
C ALA A 166 -10.07 -16.86 -0.14
N LYS A 167 -8.78 -17.21 -0.13
CA LYS A 167 -7.99 -17.38 1.10
C LYS A 167 -7.28 -16.10 1.48
N THR A 168 -6.66 -15.43 0.51
CA THR A 168 -5.84 -14.23 0.77
C THR A 168 -6.67 -12.95 0.72
N GLY A 169 -7.71 -12.90 -0.12
CA GLY A 169 -8.50 -11.70 -0.39
C GLY A 169 -7.82 -10.69 -1.32
N TYR A 170 -6.77 -11.10 -2.05
CA TYR A 170 -6.03 -10.25 -3.00
C TYR A 170 -6.19 -10.73 -4.43
N SER A 171 -6.09 -9.81 -5.39
CA SER A 171 -6.06 -10.12 -6.81
C SER A 171 -4.61 -10.25 -7.29
N ASN A 172 -4.29 -11.28 -8.07
CA ASN A 172 -2.94 -11.47 -8.60
C ASN A 172 -2.69 -10.60 -9.85
N CYS A 173 -2.67 -9.28 -9.67
CA CYS A 173 -2.45 -8.28 -10.72
C CYS A 173 -1.73 -7.04 -10.17
N ASP A 174 -1.37 -6.09 -11.04
CA ASP A 174 -0.93 -4.76 -10.60
C ASP A 174 -2.17 -3.93 -10.21
N GLU A 175 -2.58 -4.09 -8.96
CA GLU A 175 -3.80 -3.51 -8.40
C GLU A 175 -3.81 -1.99 -8.55
N VAL A 176 -2.69 -1.32 -8.28
CA VAL A 176 -2.63 0.15 -8.39
C VAL A 176 -2.82 0.60 -9.83
N LYS A 177 -2.22 -0.10 -10.80
CA LYS A 177 -2.39 0.22 -12.22
C LYS A 177 -3.83 0.01 -12.68
N ALA A 178 -4.47 -1.09 -12.27
CA ALA A 178 -5.86 -1.38 -12.62
C ALA A 178 -6.83 -0.38 -11.97
N TRP A 179 -6.66 -0.09 -10.68
CA TRP A 179 -7.48 0.89 -9.96
C TRP A 179 -7.32 2.31 -10.53
N LYS A 180 -6.09 2.70 -10.90
CA LYS A 180 -5.83 3.94 -11.63
C LYS A 180 -6.59 3.99 -12.95
N GLY A 181 -6.54 2.95 -13.77
CA GLY A 181 -7.25 2.89 -15.05
C GLY A 181 -8.75 3.10 -14.87
N LEU A 182 -9.35 2.31 -13.97
CA LEU A 182 -10.78 2.39 -13.64
C LEU A 182 -11.20 3.79 -13.15
N CYS A 183 -10.44 4.39 -12.24
CA CYS A 183 -10.79 5.71 -11.68
C CYS A 183 -10.47 6.88 -12.61
N LEU A 184 -9.57 6.73 -13.57
CA LEU A 184 -9.36 7.72 -14.61
C LEU A 184 -10.45 7.66 -15.68
N ASP A 185 -10.92 6.46 -16.02
CA ASP A 185 -12.01 6.26 -16.97
C ASP A 185 -13.35 6.73 -16.41
N MET A 186 -13.60 6.48 -15.11
CA MET A 186 -14.85 6.87 -14.44
C MET A 186 -14.59 7.42 -13.03
N PRO A 187 -14.27 8.71 -12.93
CA PRO A 187 -13.86 9.32 -11.67
C PRO A 187 -14.96 9.47 -10.62
N ASP A 188 -16.23 9.40 -11.04
CA ASP A 188 -17.43 9.54 -10.20
C ASP A 188 -17.92 8.22 -9.58
N MET A 189 -17.19 7.12 -9.77
CA MET A 189 -17.50 5.84 -9.12
C MET A 189 -17.40 5.93 -7.61
N THR A 190 -18.26 5.20 -6.89
CA THR A 190 -18.28 5.18 -5.42
C THR A 190 -16.98 4.62 -4.83
N GLN A 191 -16.21 3.85 -5.61
CA GLN A 191 -14.93 3.25 -5.22
C GLN A 191 -13.71 4.15 -5.48
N CYS A 192 -13.86 5.28 -6.19
CA CYS A 192 -12.78 6.20 -6.54
C CYS A 192 -12.50 7.38 -5.59
N PRO A 193 -13.32 7.74 -4.57
CA PRO A 193 -12.99 8.84 -3.65
C PRO A 193 -11.62 8.71 -2.94
N PRO A 194 -11.17 7.51 -2.51
CA PRO A 194 -9.83 7.36 -1.95
C PRO A 194 -8.72 7.69 -2.96
N PHE A 195 -8.88 7.25 -4.22
CA PHE A 195 -7.96 7.57 -5.32
C PHE A 195 -7.90 9.07 -5.56
N ASN A 196 -9.07 9.70 -5.62
CA ASN A 196 -9.21 11.15 -5.85
C ASN A 196 -8.54 11.94 -4.74
N THR A 197 -8.77 11.53 -3.48
CA THR A 197 -8.14 12.13 -2.29
C THR A 197 -6.62 12.01 -2.35
N MET A 198 -6.10 10.81 -2.62
CA MET A 198 -4.65 10.56 -2.77
C MET A 198 -4.05 11.44 -3.86
N CYS A 199 -4.70 11.52 -5.02
CA CYS A 199 -4.23 12.31 -6.15
C CYS A 199 -4.36 13.81 -5.96
N ASN A 200 -5.32 14.27 -5.15
CA ASN A 200 -5.40 15.66 -4.75
C ASN A 200 -4.30 16.04 -3.75
N SER A 201 -3.93 15.12 -2.85
CA SER A 201 -2.91 15.37 -1.84
C SER A 201 -1.48 15.30 -2.36
N THR A 202 -1.18 14.39 -3.30
CA THR A 202 0.22 14.07 -3.64
C THR A 202 0.64 14.49 -5.04
N LYS A 203 -0.31 14.53 -5.98
CA LYS A 203 -0.05 14.75 -7.42
C LYS A 203 1.06 13.83 -7.96
N PHE A 204 1.20 12.62 -7.40
CA PHE A 204 2.26 11.69 -7.78
C PHE A 204 1.96 11.06 -9.14
N ALA A 205 2.62 11.54 -10.19
CA ALA A 205 2.33 11.23 -11.59
C ALA A 205 2.19 9.73 -11.95
N PRO A 206 2.98 8.80 -11.35
CA PRO A 206 2.80 7.37 -11.61
C PRO A 206 1.39 6.87 -11.27
N PHE A 207 0.76 7.43 -10.23
CA PHE A 207 -0.58 7.04 -9.80
C PHE A 207 -1.65 8.01 -10.29
N CYS A 208 -1.30 9.27 -10.49
CA CYS A 208 -2.24 10.35 -10.75
C CYS A 208 -1.99 10.97 -12.12
N ASN A 209 -3.03 11.23 -12.90
CA ASN A 209 -2.86 12.05 -14.10
C ASN A 209 -2.72 13.53 -13.68
N MET A 210 -1.75 14.26 -14.23
CA MET A 210 -1.54 15.69 -13.95
C MET A 210 -2.75 16.53 -14.40
N ASP A 211 -3.46 16.06 -15.43
CA ASP A 211 -4.68 16.68 -15.94
C ASP A 211 -5.96 16.21 -15.21
N TYR A 212 -5.81 15.38 -14.18
CA TYR A 212 -6.95 14.89 -13.40
C TYR A 212 -7.60 16.04 -12.62
N LYS A 213 -8.68 16.58 -13.19
CA LYS A 213 -9.63 17.42 -12.44
C LYS A 213 -10.57 16.48 -11.70
N SER A 214 -10.36 16.36 -10.39
CA SER A 214 -11.30 15.70 -9.50
C SER A 214 -12.70 16.25 -9.81
N PRO A 215 -13.65 15.42 -10.28
CA PRO A 215 -15.03 15.85 -10.36
C PRO A 215 -15.46 16.12 -8.91
N ASN A 216 -15.89 17.36 -8.67
CA ASN A 216 -16.38 17.85 -7.38
C ASN A 216 -15.36 17.95 -6.23
N ASN A 217 -14.54 19.00 -6.28
CA ASN A 217 -14.38 19.88 -5.10
C ASN A 217 -15.27 21.13 -5.24
N GLY A 218 -16.37 21.01 -5.98
CA GLY A 218 -17.48 21.94 -5.86
C GLY A 218 -18.06 21.70 -4.49
N THR A 219 -17.96 22.70 -3.62
CA THR A 219 -18.63 22.76 -2.33
C THR A 219 -19.96 22.05 -2.45
N VAL A 220 -20.10 20.89 -1.79
CA VAL A 220 -21.41 20.30 -1.55
C VAL A 220 -22.09 21.29 -0.63
N THR A 221 -22.68 22.35 -1.20
CA THR A 221 -23.82 23.00 -0.57
C THR A 221 -24.83 21.89 -0.45
N SER A 222 -24.94 21.35 0.78
CA SER A 222 -26.09 20.56 1.18
C SER A 222 -27.32 21.17 0.52
N PRO A 223 -28.17 20.38 -0.16
CA PRO A 223 -29.47 20.89 -0.55
C PRO A 223 -30.14 21.33 0.75
N THR A 224 -30.21 22.65 0.96
CA THR A 224 -31.07 23.25 1.96
C THR A 224 -32.46 22.84 1.54
N ASN A 225 -32.97 21.81 2.21
CA ASN A 225 -34.35 21.40 2.10
C ASN A 225 -35.15 22.56 2.68
N THR A 226 -35.56 23.49 1.81
CA THR A 226 -36.50 24.57 2.17
C THR A 226 -37.86 23.91 2.36
N THR A 227 -38.02 23.26 3.50
CA THR A 227 -39.33 22.88 4.01
C THR A 227 -40.01 24.18 4.42
N ASN A 228 -40.93 24.64 3.59
CA ASN A 228 -41.92 25.65 3.95
C ASN A 228 -42.81 25.02 5.04
N THR A 229 -42.42 25.16 6.30
CA THR A 229 -43.22 24.79 7.46
C THR A 229 -43.66 26.05 8.17
N THR A 230 -44.90 26.45 7.88
CA THR A 230 -45.71 27.32 8.72
C THR A 230 -45.82 26.71 10.11
N ASN A 231 -45.36 27.46 11.11
CA ASN A 231 -45.58 27.20 12.53
C ASN A 231 -47.09 27.12 12.81
N PRO A 232 -47.59 26.24 13.71
CA PRO A 232 -47.61 26.70 15.10
C PRO A 232 -47.43 25.61 16.18
N SER A 233 -46.90 26.09 17.31
CA SER A 233 -47.18 25.65 18.70
C SER A 233 -46.54 24.37 19.25
N THR A 234 -45.64 24.62 20.21
CA THR A 234 -45.11 23.78 21.29
C THR A 234 -46.17 22.88 21.97
N PRO A 235 -45.80 21.68 22.48
CA PRO A 235 -45.23 21.60 23.84
C PRO A 235 -44.14 20.53 24.07
N ALA A 236 -43.20 20.90 24.96
CA ALA A 236 -42.52 20.13 26.01
C ALA A 236 -42.19 18.63 25.85
N GLY A 237 -40.89 18.32 26.05
CA GLY A 237 -40.44 17.18 26.85
C GLY A 237 -39.71 16.05 26.11
N GLY A 238 -38.46 15.80 26.50
CA GLY A 238 -37.79 14.52 26.17
C GLY A 238 -36.26 14.56 26.15
N ASN A 239 -35.64 14.09 27.24
CA ASN A 239 -34.23 13.66 27.29
C ASN A 239 -33.96 12.56 26.24
N GLY A 240 -32.85 12.65 25.50
CA GLY A 240 -32.45 11.61 24.54
C GLY A 240 -30.96 11.62 24.21
N LYS A 241 -30.26 10.63 24.74
CA LYS A 241 -28.85 10.27 24.56
C LYS A 241 -28.53 9.81 23.13
N SER A 242 -27.31 10.12 22.68
CA SER A 242 -26.37 9.33 21.85
C SER A 242 -26.84 8.58 20.60
N GLY A 243 -26.08 8.73 19.50
CA GLY A 243 -26.10 7.78 18.39
C GLY A 243 -25.10 8.12 17.28
N ALA A 244 -23.81 7.80 17.47
CA ALA A 244 -22.85 7.71 16.37
C ALA A 244 -23.13 6.42 15.59
N GLY A 245 -23.53 6.56 14.32
CA GLY A 245 -23.76 5.43 13.42
C GLY A 245 -22.45 4.84 12.92
N ALA A 246 -22.13 3.64 13.39
CA ALA A 246 -21.12 2.78 12.81
C ALA A 246 -21.74 2.02 11.62
N LEU A 247 -21.16 2.18 10.42
CA LEU A 247 -21.40 1.28 9.30
C LEU A 247 -20.46 0.07 9.49
N ALA A 248 -20.94 -0.91 10.24
CA ALA A 248 -20.35 -2.24 10.32
C ALA A 248 -21.45 -3.25 9.98
N ASP A 249 -21.62 -3.51 8.68
CA ASP A 249 -22.37 -4.66 8.17
C ASP A 249 -21.32 -5.65 7.66
N SER A 250 -20.93 -6.65 8.47
CA SER A 250 -21.60 -7.95 8.61
C SER A 250 -21.42 -8.82 7.36
N MET A 251 -20.21 -9.34 7.18
CA MET A 251 -19.98 -10.56 6.43
C MET A 251 -19.74 -11.69 7.44
N VAL A 252 -20.82 -12.36 7.84
CA VAL A 252 -20.75 -13.60 8.62
C VAL A 252 -20.37 -14.73 7.66
N MET A 253 -19.06 -15.00 7.52
CA MET A 253 -18.58 -16.24 6.92
C MET A 253 -18.88 -17.39 7.88
N THR A 254 -19.89 -18.20 7.54
CA THR A 254 -20.20 -19.44 8.24
C THR A 254 -19.09 -20.46 7.93
N SER A 255 -18.07 -20.55 8.79
CA SER A 255 -17.05 -21.61 8.71
C SER A 255 -17.63 -22.92 9.25
N LEU A 256 -17.85 -23.87 8.33
CA LEU A 256 -18.04 -25.28 8.68
C LEU A 256 -16.68 -25.84 9.15
N VAL A 257 -16.51 -25.98 10.47
CA VAL A 257 -15.37 -26.71 11.05
C VAL A 257 -15.71 -28.20 11.03
N ALA A 258 -15.14 -28.93 10.07
CA ALA A 258 -15.11 -30.39 10.10
C ALA A 258 -14.01 -30.84 11.07
N ILE A 259 -14.42 -31.29 12.26
CA ILE A 259 -13.55 -31.96 13.23
C ILE A 259 -13.26 -33.37 12.69
N VAL A 260 -12.07 -33.59 12.13
CA VAL A 260 -11.55 -34.94 11.89
C VAL A 260 -10.63 -35.28 13.05
N ALA A 261 -11.18 -36.03 14.01
CA ALA A 261 -10.41 -36.68 15.05
C ALA A 261 -9.56 -37.80 14.43
N GLY A 262 -8.25 -37.56 14.28
CA GLY A 262 -7.27 -38.52 13.79
C GLY A 262 -6.50 -39.14 14.94
N VAL A 263 -6.68 -40.45 15.08
CA VAL A 263 -6.30 -41.32 16.19
C VAL A 263 -4.78 -41.47 16.39
N PHE A 264 -4.39 -41.47 17.66
CA PHE A 264 -3.14 -41.99 18.23
C PHE A 264 -2.70 -43.32 17.61
N ALA A 265 -1.44 -43.42 17.15
CA ALA A 265 -0.75 -44.70 17.07
C ALA A 265 0.72 -44.54 17.50
N LEU A 266 0.95 -44.95 18.73
CA LEU A 266 2.20 -45.27 19.38
C LEU A 266 2.94 -46.37 18.58
N ILE A 267 4.17 -46.16 18.14
CA ILE A 267 5.12 -47.25 17.89
C ILE A 267 6.50 -46.81 18.40
N LEU A 268 7.11 -47.75 19.13
CA LEU A 268 8.38 -47.71 19.85
C LEU A 268 9.57 -47.15 19.06
#